data_AF-A0A952E204-F1
#
_entry.id   AF-A0A952E204-F1
#
_cell.length_a   1.000
_cell.length_b   1.000
_cell.length_c   1.000
_cell.angle_alpha   90.00
_cell.angle_beta   90.00
_cell.angle_gamma   90.00
#
_symmetry.space_group_name_H-M   'P 1'
#
loop_
_entity.id
_entity.type
_entity.pdbx_description
1 polymer ?
#
loop_
_entity_poly.entity_id
_entity_poly.type
_entity_poly.pdbx_seq_one_letter_code
_entity_poly.pdbx_strand_id
1 'polypeptide(L)'
;MRVHINVPVDAEANPRDVQAALLEACQHPEVLTDPRPTALITAFEGETNQYDLEFWINNPIREPYISSDVRLRIWELFSERGIEMNAPTDILVLHPEG
;
A
#
# COMPACT_ATOMS: atom_id res chain seq x y z
N MET A 1 -18.34 1.40 4.92
CA MET A 1 -17.29 1.82 5.88
C MET A 1 -16.04 2.20 5.12
N ARG A 2 -15.19 3.06 5.69
CA ARG A 2 -13.88 3.40 5.12
C ARG A 2 -12.82 2.41 5.60
N VAL A 3 -11.94 1.99 4.72
CA VAL A 3 -10.82 1.09 4.95
C VAL A 3 -9.54 1.84 4.61
N HIS A 4 -8.47 1.59 5.37
CA HIS A 4 -7.15 2.18 5.18
C HIS A 4 -6.11 1.07 5.04
N ILE A 5 -5.20 1.21 4.08
CA ILE A 5 -4.05 0.32 3.93
C ILE A 5 -2.80 1.21 3.88
N ASN A 6 -1.98 1.10 4.92
CA ASN A 6 -0.65 1.71 4.92
C ASN A 6 0.28 0.88 4.01
N VAL A 7 0.99 1.56 3.12
CA VAL A 7 1.91 0.95 2.15
C VAL A 7 3.23 1.70 2.19
N PRO A 8 4.27 1.16 2.86
CA PRO A 8 5.63 1.67 2.73
C PRO A 8 6.19 1.30 1.36
N VAL A 9 6.79 2.27 0.68
CA VAL A 9 7.37 2.09 -0.66
C VAL A 9 8.74 2.73 -0.68
N ASP A 10 9.65 2.14 -1.46
CA ASP A 10 10.97 2.71 -1.66
C ASP A 10 10.91 4.18 -2.13
N ALA A 11 11.77 5.02 -1.56
CA ALA A 11 11.77 6.44 -1.81
C ALA A 11 12.18 6.81 -3.25
N GLU A 12 12.89 5.93 -3.97
CA GLU A 12 13.28 6.13 -5.36
C GLU A 12 12.12 5.93 -6.33
N ALA A 13 11.07 5.21 -5.93
CA ALA A 13 9.89 4.99 -6.76
C ALA A 13 9.15 6.32 -7.03
N ASN A 14 8.79 6.57 -8.31
CA ASN A 14 8.06 7.77 -8.68
C ASN A 14 6.69 7.83 -7.96
N PRO A 15 6.41 8.87 -7.15
CA PRO A 15 5.20 8.91 -6.34
C PRO A 15 3.89 8.85 -7.14
N ARG A 16 3.89 9.34 -8.39
CA ARG A 16 2.71 9.30 -9.25
C ARG A 16 2.43 7.89 -9.76
N ASP A 17 3.47 7.13 -10.06
CA ASP A 17 3.34 5.74 -10.52
C ASP A 17 2.86 4.84 -9.38
N VAL A 18 3.37 5.08 -8.15
CA VAL A 18 2.91 4.43 -6.93
C VAL A 18 1.43 4.72 -6.69
N GLN A 19 1.02 6.00 -6.67
CA GLN A 19 -0.39 6.37 -6.48
C GLN A 19 -1.30 5.75 -7.54
N ALA A 20 -0.87 5.73 -8.81
CA ALA A 20 -1.63 5.12 -9.88
C ALA A 20 -1.81 3.61 -9.67
N ALA A 21 -0.76 2.90 -9.25
CA ALA A 21 -0.83 1.47 -8.94
C ALA A 21 -1.75 1.18 -7.74
N LEU A 22 -1.67 1.99 -6.68
CA LEU A 22 -2.54 1.84 -5.50
C LEU A 22 -4.03 2.04 -5.85
N LEU A 23 -4.34 3.07 -6.65
CA LEU A 23 -5.71 3.31 -7.11
C LEU A 23 -6.21 2.22 -8.07
N GLU A 24 -5.34 1.69 -8.91
CA GLU A 24 -5.67 0.54 -9.77
C GLU A 24 -5.92 -0.73 -8.96
N ALA A 25 -5.18 -0.95 -7.88
CA ALA A 25 -5.41 -2.09 -6.99
C ALA A 25 -6.80 -2.05 -6.32
N CYS A 26 -7.41 -0.88 -6.19
CA CYS A 26 -8.78 -0.71 -5.73
C CYS A 26 -9.85 -1.05 -6.78
N GLN A 27 -9.49 -1.48 -8.00
CA GLN A 27 -10.45 -2.00 -9.00
C GLN A 27 -10.96 -3.39 -8.58
N HIS A 28 -11.76 -3.41 -7.53
CA HIS A 28 -12.32 -4.60 -6.91
C HIS A 28 -13.85 -4.50 -6.89
N PRO A 29 -14.62 -5.56 -7.19
CA PRO A 29 -16.08 -5.50 -7.30
C PRO A 29 -16.82 -4.99 -6.06
N GLU A 30 -16.20 -5.12 -4.88
CA GLU A 30 -16.78 -4.72 -3.60
C GLU A 30 -16.26 -3.39 -3.05
N VAL A 31 -15.35 -2.75 -3.79
CA VAL A 31 -14.90 -1.39 -3.50
C VAL A 31 -15.84 -0.41 -4.18
N LEU A 32 -16.31 0.58 -3.43
CA LEU A 32 -17.21 1.61 -3.94
C LEU A 32 -16.47 2.58 -4.85
N THR A 33 -17.16 3.00 -5.90
CA THR A 33 -16.71 4.07 -6.79
C THR A 33 -17.22 5.45 -6.36
N ASP A 34 -18.15 5.50 -5.42
CA ASP A 34 -18.63 6.74 -4.79
C ASP A 34 -18.92 6.48 -3.31
N PRO A 35 -18.13 7.03 -2.37
CA PRO A 35 -16.95 7.87 -2.60
C PRO A 35 -15.82 7.13 -3.33
N ARG A 36 -15.02 7.86 -4.11
CA ARG A 36 -13.91 7.30 -4.93
C ARG A 36 -12.66 7.04 -4.07
N PRO A 37 -11.96 5.89 -4.25
CA PRO A 37 -10.67 5.60 -3.62
C PRO A 37 -9.66 6.75 -3.73
N THR A 38 -8.82 6.88 -2.71
CA THR A 38 -7.76 7.90 -2.63
C THR A 38 -6.44 7.26 -2.21
N ALA A 39 -5.33 7.70 -2.81
CA ALA A 39 -3.99 7.28 -2.43
C ALA A 39 -3.18 8.52 -2.04
N LEU A 40 -2.84 8.64 -0.76
CA LEU A 40 -2.15 9.79 -0.20
C LEU A 40 -0.71 9.40 0.17
N ILE A 41 0.26 10.23 -0.18
CA ILE A 41 1.57 10.17 0.48
C ILE A 41 1.45 10.91 1.82
N THR A 42 1.76 10.24 2.92
CA THR A 42 1.54 10.77 4.27
C THR A 42 2.83 11.23 4.93
N ALA A 43 3.97 10.63 4.58
CA ALA A 43 5.29 11.01 5.08
C ALA A 43 6.41 10.61 4.11
N PHE A 44 7.55 11.30 4.22
CA PHE A 44 8.83 10.94 3.62
C PHE A 44 9.79 10.60 4.76
N GLU A 45 10.25 9.35 4.86
CA GLU A 45 11.01 8.82 6.00
C GLU A 45 12.27 8.09 5.53
N GLY A 46 13.37 8.83 5.40
CA GLY A 46 14.66 8.26 4.96
C GLY A 46 14.55 7.68 3.55
N GLU A 47 14.70 6.36 3.44
CA GLU A 47 14.61 5.60 2.18
C GLU A 47 13.19 5.06 1.91
N THR A 48 12.20 5.45 2.71
CA THR A 48 10.81 4.98 2.55
C THR A 48 9.83 6.15 2.46
N ASN A 49 8.96 6.10 1.47
CA ASN A 49 7.78 6.95 1.35
C ASN A 49 6.56 6.21 1.92
N GLN A 50 5.84 6.85 2.84
CA GLN A 50 4.63 6.27 3.45
C GLN A 50 3.40 6.66 2.64
N TYR A 51 2.60 5.67 2.25
CA TYR A 51 1.32 5.90 1.59
C TYR A 51 0.16 5.38 2.45
N ASP A 52 -0.98 6.06 2.36
CA ASP A 52 -2.28 5.58 2.84
C ASP A 52 -3.22 5.44 1.65
N LEU A 53 -3.65 4.20 1.38
CA LEU A 53 -4.68 3.88 0.42
C LEU A 53 -6.02 3.77 1.15
N GLU A 54 -6.92 4.70 0.85
CA GLU A 54 -8.27 4.74 1.41
C GLU A 54 -9.29 4.30 0.37
N PHE A 55 -10.23 3.46 0.78
CA PHE A 55 -11.39 3.11 -0.04
C PHE A 55 -12.60 2.77 0.82
N TRP A 56 -13.76 2.63 0.19
CA TRP A 56 -15.02 2.35 0.88
C TRP A 56 -15.59 1.01 0.44
N ILE A 57 -16.21 0.30 1.38
CA ILE A 57 -16.92 -0.98 1.13
C ILE A 57 -18.29 -0.95 1.81
N ASN A 58 -19.25 -1.75 1.32
CA ASN A 58 -20.60 -1.83 1.90
C ASN A 58 -20.71 -2.81 3.06
N ASN A 59 -19.96 -3.92 3.05
CA ASN A 59 -20.10 -5.01 4.01
C ASN A 59 -18.86 -5.13 4.92
N PRO A 60 -18.94 -4.68 6.17
CA PRO A 60 -17.83 -4.79 7.13
C PRO A 60 -17.32 -6.21 7.38
N ILE A 61 -18.19 -7.22 7.30
CA ILE A 61 -17.80 -8.63 7.53
C ILE A 61 -16.80 -9.09 6.46
N ARG A 62 -16.86 -8.49 5.27
CA ARG A 62 -15.99 -8.84 4.14
C ARG A 62 -14.70 -8.04 4.10
N GLU A 63 -14.51 -7.05 4.98
CA GLU A 63 -13.33 -6.19 5.01
C GLU A 63 -12.01 -6.98 4.95
N PRO A 64 -11.78 -8.04 5.76
CA PRO A 64 -10.49 -8.72 5.77
C PRO A 64 -10.16 -9.40 4.43
N TYR A 65 -11.19 -9.89 3.73
CA TYR A 65 -11.03 -10.55 2.43
C TYR A 65 -10.76 -9.52 1.34
N ILE A 66 -11.56 -8.45 1.29
CA ILE A 66 -11.42 -7.39 0.30
C ILE A 66 -10.06 -6.71 0.45
N SER A 67 -9.65 -6.41 1.69
CA SER A 67 -8.37 -5.75 1.94
C SER A 67 -7.18 -6.69 1.68
N SER A 68 -7.34 -8.00 1.87
CA SER A 68 -6.35 -9.00 1.42
C SER A 68 -6.22 -9.02 -0.11
N ASP A 69 -7.33 -9.06 -0.84
CA ASP A 69 -7.34 -9.07 -2.31
C ASP A 69 -6.70 -7.80 -2.88
N VAL A 70 -7.00 -6.63 -2.31
CA VAL A 70 -6.36 -5.36 -2.68
C VAL A 70 -4.85 -5.40 -2.42
N ARG A 71 -4.37 -5.93 -1.28
CA ARG A 71 -2.92 -6.05 -1.00
C ARG A 71 -2.21 -6.97 -2.00
N LEU A 72 -2.84 -8.09 -2.37
CA LEU A 72 -2.31 -8.97 -3.41
C LEU A 72 -2.19 -8.24 -4.74
N ARG A 73 -3.22 -7.49 -5.14
CA ARG A 73 -3.18 -6.70 -6.38
C ARG A 73 -2.14 -5.59 -6.34
N ILE A 74 -1.91 -4.95 -5.18
CA ILE A 74 -0.79 -3.99 -4.99
C ILE A 74 0.54 -4.70 -5.27
N TRP A 75 0.77 -5.86 -4.66
CA TRP A 75 2.01 -6.61 -4.83
C TRP A 75 2.25 -7.01 -6.29
N GLU A 76 1.22 -7.48 -7.00
CA GLU A 76 1.29 -7.80 -8.43
C GLU A 76 1.65 -6.56 -9.26
N LEU A 77 0.92 -5.45 -9.07
CA LEU A 77 1.14 -4.21 -9.81
C LEU A 77 2.51 -3.60 -9.59
N PHE A 78 2.99 -3.65 -8.35
CA PHE A 78 4.31 -3.15 -8.01
C PHE A 78 5.39 -4.02 -8.66
N SER A 79 5.23 -5.35 -8.61
CA SER A 79 6.13 -6.29 -9.28
C SER A 79 6.15 -6.07 -10.80
N GLU A 80 4.99 -5.89 -11.43
CA GLU A 80 4.84 -5.60 -12.87
C GLU A 80 5.52 -4.28 -13.28
N ARG A 81 5.56 -3.29 -12.38
CA ARG A 81 6.10 -1.95 -12.63
C ARG A 81 7.53 -1.74 -12.14
N GLY A 82 8.13 -2.75 -11.48
CA GLY A 82 9.44 -2.62 -10.85
C GLY A 82 9.46 -1.62 -9.68
N ILE A 83 8.35 -1.50 -8.95
CA ILE A 83 8.24 -0.68 -7.74
C ILE A 83 8.61 -1.57 -6.55
N GLU A 84 9.68 -1.22 -5.83
CA GLU A 84 10.12 -1.98 -4.67
C GLU A 84 9.34 -1.57 -3.40
N MET A 85 8.88 -2.57 -2.65
CA MET A 85 8.33 -2.36 -1.31
C MET A 85 9.41 -2.61 -0.28
N ASN A 86 9.66 -1.62 0.57
CA ASN A 86 10.48 -1.82 1.75
C ASN A 86 9.65 -2.57 2.80
N ALA A 87 9.78 -3.90 2.83
CA ALA A 87 9.41 -4.64 4.02
C ALA A 87 10.35 -4.20 5.16
N PRO A 88 9.87 -3.99 6.39
CA PRO A 88 10.74 -3.58 7.48
C PRO A 88 11.90 -4.58 7.65
N THR A 89 13.11 -4.10 7.43
CA THR A 89 14.33 -4.87 7.62
C THR A 89 14.72 -4.79 9.09
N ASP A 90 14.21 -5.73 9.92
CA ASP A 90 14.73 -5.90 11.28
C ASP A 90 16.15 -6.49 11.21
N ILE A 91 17.16 -5.67 10.89
CA ILE A 91 18.57 -6.05 11.06
C ILE A 91 18.97 -5.71 12.48
N LEU A 92 18.99 -6.73 13.36
CA LEU A 92 19.70 -6.64 14.62
C LEU A 92 21.21 -6.75 14.35
N VAL A 93 21.91 -5.62 14.31
CA VAL A 93 23.38 -5.61 14.32
C VAL A 93 23.85 -5.98 15.73
N LEU A 94 24.21 -7.25 15.94
CA LEU A 94 24.92 -7.66 17.14
C LEU A 94 26.37 -7.17 17.03
N HIS A 95 26.71 -6.14 17.80
CA HIS A 95 28.12 -5.86 18.07
C HIS A 95 28.63 -6.94 19.03
N PRO A 96 29.65 -7.74 18.67
CA PRO A 96 30.30 -8.59 19.65
C PRO A 96 31.01 -7.67 20.65
N GLU A 97 30.53 -7.70 21.90
CA GLU A 97 31.24 -7.14 23.05
C GLU A 97 32.63 -7.78 23.10
N GLY A 98 33.67 -6.96 22.98
CA GLY A 98 35.07 -7.36 23.15
C GLY A 98 35.53 -7.29 24.59
#